data_AF-A0A5S3YNT4-F1
#
_entry.id   AF-A0A5S3YNT4-F1
#
_cell.length_a   1.000
_cell.length_b   1.000
_cell.length_c   1.000
_cell.angle_alpha   90.00
_cell.angle_beta   90.00
_cell.angle_gamma   90.00
#
_symmetry.space_group_name_H-M   'P 1'
#
loop_
_entity.id
_entity.type
_entity.pdbx_description
1 polymer ?
#
loop_
_entity_poly.entity_id
_entity_poly.type
_entity_poly.pdbx_seq_one_letter_code
_entity_poly.pdbx_strand_id
1 'polypeptide(L)'
;ERYAPNAKDLASRDVVARSMMTEIREGRGCDGPLGPHIKLKLDHLGEETLYKRLPGVCDLSKTFAHVDPAKEPIPVIPTCHYMMGGVPTNVNGQVLSVDAEGNNKLVEGLF
;
A
#
# COMPACT_ATOMS: atom_id res chain seq x y z
N GLU A 1 3.94 14.35 9.41
CA GLU A 1 4.97 15.43 9.38
C GLU A 1 6.40 14.94 9.58
N ARG A 2 6.69 14.04 10.53
CA ARG A 2 8.06 13.54 10.80
C ARG A 2 8.77 12.87 9.60
N TYR A 3 8.09 11.99 8.86
CA TYR A 3 8.72 11.16 7.83
C TYR A 3 8.65 11.73 6.40
N ALA A 4 7.64 12.54 6.13
CA ALA A 4 7.45 13.24 4.85
C ALA A 4 6.86 14.62 5.15
N PRO A 5 7.69 15.65 5.40
CA PRO A 5 7.21 16.95 5.89
C PRO A 5 6.22 17.62 4.94
N ASN A 6 6.45 17.51 3.62
CA ASN A 6 5.63 18.15 2.61
C ASN A 6 4.41 17.30 2.24
N ALA A 7 4.63 16.07 1.77
CA ALA A 7 3.56 15.22 1.23
C ALA A 7 2.73 14.49 2.31
N LYS A 8 3.28 14.35 3.54
CA LYS A 8 2.61 13.68 4.67
C LYS A 8 2.06 12.31 4.27
N ASP A 9 0.79 12.04 4.56
CA ASP A 9 0.11 10.77 4.27
C ASP A 9 -0.08 10.50 2.76
N LEU A 10 0.17 11.51 1.91
CA LEU A 10 0.16 11.42 0.45
C LEU A 10 1.56 11.24 -0.17
N ALA A 11 2.57 10.91 0.63
CA ALA A 11 3.89 10.53 0.14
C ALA A 11 3.86 9.23 -0.68
N SER A 12 4.99 8.88 -1.30
CA SER A 12 5.09 7.63 -2.07
C SER A 12 4.84 6.40 -1.19
N ARG A 13 4.25 5.35 -1.79
CA ARG A 13 3.83 4.13 -1.07
C ARG A 13 4.96 3.49 -0.28
N ASP A 14 6.17 3.48 -0.83
CA ASP A 14 7.34 2.89 -0.20
C ASP A 14 7.78 3.67 1.05
N VAL A 15 7.67 5.01 1.04
CA VAL A 15 7.95 5.86 2.20
C VAL A 15 6.91 5.64 3.28
N VAL A 16 5.61 5.71 2.93
CA VAL A 16 4.52 5.52 3.89
C VAL A 16 4.60 4.13 4.55
N ALA A 17 4.79 3.08 3.76
CA ALA A 17 4.90 1.71 4.28
C ALA A 17 6.10 1.54 5.23
N ARG A 18 7.28 2.07 4.88
CA ARG A 18 8.45 2.04 5.78
C ARG A 18 8.19 2.81 7.07
N SER A 19 7.57 3.98 6.99
CA SER A 19 7.23 4.78 8.16
C SER A 19 6.29 4.05 9.12
N MET A 20 5.24 3.41 8.59
CA MET A 20 4.32 2.61 9.40
C MET A 20 5.06 1.46 10.11
N MET A 21 5.90 0.72 9.39
CA MET A 21 6.66 -0.38 9.99
C MET A 21 7.70 0.08 11.00
N THR A 22 8.31 1.26 10.81
CA THR A 22 9.22 1.87 11.80
C THR A 22 8.49 2.21 13.08
N GLU A 23 7.30 2.83 13.01
CA GLU A 23 6.48 3.11 14.20
C GLU A 23 6.12 1.84 14.96
N ILE A 24 5.71 0.78 14.25
CA ILE A 24 5.41 -0.53 14.86
C ILE A 24 6.66 -1.14 15.51
N ARG A 25 7.79 -1.18 14.81
CA ARG A 25 9.05 -1.78 15.32
C ARG A 25 9.65 -1.02 16.50
N GLU A 26 9.43 0.29 16.57
CA GLU A 26 9.89 1.12 17.68
C GLU A 26 8.85 1.21 18.82
N GLY A 27 7.83 0.32 18.82
CA GLY A 27 6.88 0.17 19.91
C GLY A 27 5.81 1.28 20.00
N ARG A 28 5.65 2.08 18.95
CA ARG A 28 4.64 3.16 18.86
C ARG A 28 3.43 2.78 18.01
N GLY A 29 3.43 1.58 17.44
CA GLY A 29 2.25 1.00 16.82
C GLY A 29 1.15 0.70 17.84
N CYS A 30 -0.09 0.59 17.36
CA CYS A 30 -1.18 0.05 18.14
C CYS A 30 -1.14 -1.49 18.10
N ASP A 31 -1.76 -2.12 19.08
CA ASP A 31 -1.92 -3.58 19.13
C ASP A 31 -3.37 -3.93 19.54
N GLY A 32 -3.81 -5.15 19.26
CA GLY A 32 -5.18 -5.59 19.53
C GLY A 32 -5.53 -6.93 18.88
N PRO A 33 -6.83 -7.26 18.75
CA PRO A 33 -7.28 -8.54 18.19
C PRO A 33 -6.80 -8.82 16.75
N LEU A 34 -6.48 -7.77 15.99
CA LEU A 34 -5.96 -7.85 14.62
C LEU A 34 -4.42 -7.76 14.55
N GLY A 35 -3.74 -7.78 15.70
CA GLY A 35 -2.30 -7.68 15.84
C GLY A 35 -1.75 -6.25 15.71
N PRO A 36 -0.42 -6.09 15.53
CA PRO A 36 0.22 -4.79 15.41
C PRO A 36 -0.27 -4.01 14.18
N HIS A 37 -0.61 -2.73 14.35
CA HIS A 37 -1.16 -1.90 13.27
C HIS A 37 -0.97 -0.40 13.54
N ILE A 38 -1.29 0.40 12.51
CA ILE A 38 -1.47 1.86 12.60
C ILE A 38 -2.96 2.18 12.40
N LYS A 39 -3.43 3.29 12.96
CA LYS A 39 -4.82 3.75 12.82
C LYS A 39 -4.99 4.70 11.63
N LEU A 40 -5.80 4.31 10.65
CA LEU A 40 -6.24 5.18 9.55
C LEU A 40 -7.54 5.90 9.93
N LYS A 41 -7.42 7.18 10.29
CA LYS A 41 -8.53 8.01 10.77
C LYS A 41 -9.33 8.60 9.60
N LEU A 42 -10.63 8.28 9.49
CA LEU A 42 -11.50 8.76 8.41
C LEU A 42 -12.79 9.45 8.89
N ASP A 43 -13.14 9.31 10.17
CA ASP A 43 -14.40 9.82 10.77
C ASP A 43 -14.62 11.32 10.55
N HIS A 44 -13.53 12.10 10.51
CA HIS A 44 -13.55 13.54 10.29
C HIS A 44 -14.05 13.97 8.90
N LEU A 45 -14.16 13.05 7.93
CA LEU A 45 -14.69 13.32 6.59
C LEU A 45 -16.23 13.38 6.57
N GLY A 46 -16.88 12.88 7.62
CA GLY A 46 -18.33 12.82 7.74
C GLY A 46 -18.93 11.57 7.08
N GLU A 47 -19.98 11.04 7.72
CA GLU A 47 -20.65 9.80 7.32
C GLU A 47 -21.14 9.84 5.86
N GLU A 48 -21.83 10.91 5.47
CA GLU A 48 -22.35 11.06 4.11
C GLU A 48 -21.22 10.96 3.06
N THR A 49 -20.10 11.65 3.30
CA THR A 49 -18.94 11.63 2.39
C THR A 49 -18.36 10.23 2.28
N LEU A 50 -18.21 9.52 3.41
CA LEU A 50 -17.63 8.18 3.44
C LEU A 50 -18.48 7.18 2.66
N TYR A 51 -19.79 7.10 2.91
CA TYR A 51 -20.66 6.16 2.20
C TYR A 51 -20.90 6.55 0.74
N LYS A 52 -20.71 7.81 0.36
CA LYS A 52 -20.81 8.26 -1.02
C LYS A 52 -19.54 8.07 -1.84
N ARG A 53 -18.37 8.35 -1.27
CA ARG A 53 -17.07 8.37 -1.98
C ARG A 53 -16.22 7.14 -1.75
N LEU A 54 -16.36 6.50 -0.59
CA LEU A 54 -15.57 5.33 -0.18
C LEU A 54 -16.46 4.14 0.28
N PRO A 55 -17.58 3.82 -0.41
CA PRO A 55 -18.50 2.77 0.05
C PRO A 55 -17.82 1.41 0.21
N GLY A 56 -17.00 1.00 -0.77
CA GLY A 56 -16.29 -0.27 -0.70
C GLY A 56 -15.31 -0.38 0.47
N VAL A 57 -14.65 0.72 0.86
CA VAL A 57 -13.76 0.72 2.04
C VAL A 57 -14.59 0.57 3.32
N CYS A 58 -15.75 1.22 3.39
CA CYS A 58 -16.66 1.10 4.54
C CYS A 58 -17.16 -0.33 4.71
N ASP A 59 -17.59 -0.96 3.62
CA ASP A 59 -18.09 -2.34 3.64
C ASP A 59 -16.98 -3.33 4.03
N LEU A 60 -15.78 -3.20 3.45
CA LEU A 60 -14.63 -4.05 3.78
C LEU A 60 -14.23 -3.89 5.25
N SER A 61 -14.16 -2.65 5.76
CA SER A 61 -13.79 -2.38 7.16
C SER A 61 -14.79 -2.99 8.14
N LYS A 62 -16.09 -2.82 7.91
CA LYS A 62 -17.13 -3.41 8.77
C LYS A 62 -17.10 -4.93 8.73
N THR A 63 -16.88 -5.51 7.55
CA THR A 63 -16.91 -6.96 7.34
C THR A 63 -15.70 -7.65 7.95
N PHE A 64 -14.50 -7.15 7.68
CA PHE A 64 -13.25 -7.85 8.00
C PHE A 64 -12.52 -7.32 9.22
N ALA A 65 -12.67 -6.03 9.54
CA ALA A 65 -12.07 -5.43 10.73
C ALA A 65 -13.08 -5.20 11.86
N HIS A 66 -14.38 -5.38 11.61
CA HIS A 66 -15.47 -5.06 12.54
C HIS A 66 -15.45 -3.60 13.02
N VAL A 67 -14.97 -2.69 12.16
CA VAL A 67 -14.84 -1.26 12.43
C VAL A 67 -15.68 -0.46 11.44
N ASP A 68 -16.51 0.45 11.96
CA ASP A 68 -17.20 1.46 11.15
C ASP A 68 -16.31 2.70 10.98
N PRO A 69 -15.80 3.00 9.76
CA PRO A 69 -14.85 4.11 9.55
C PRO A 69 -15.44 5.50 9.84
N ALA A 70 -16.77 5.63 9.91
CA ALA A 70 -17.44 6.87 10.28
C ALA A 70 -17.38 7.14 11.79
N LYS A 71 -17.01 6.14 12.61
CA LYS A 71 -17.01 6.23 14.08
C LYS A 71 -15.62 6.00 14.67
N GLU A 72 -14.86 5.08 14.08
CA GLU A 72 -13.57 4.65 14.62
C GLU A 72 -12.52 4.50 13.50
N PRO A 73 -11.23 4.77 13.78
CA PRO A 73 -10.16 4.58 12.81
C PRO A 73 -9.96 3.12 12.39
N ILE A 74 -9.68 2.88 11.12
CA ILE A 74 -9.43 1.54 10.57
C ILE A 74 -8.03 1.06 10.98
N PRO A 75 -7.88 -0.15 11.55
CA PRO A 75 -6.56 -0.75 11.78
C PRO A 75 -5.93 -1.20 10.47
N VAL A 76 -4.75 -0.68 10.14
CA VAL A 76 -4.04 -0.96 8.88
C VAL A 76 -2.57 -1.28 9.11
N ILE A 77 -2.01 -2.15 8.27
CA ILE A 77 -0.59 -2.49 8.22
C ILE A 77 -0.15 -2.65 6.76
N PRO A 78 1.10 -2.30 6.39
CA PRO A 78 1.58 -2.54 5.03
C PRO A 78 1.43 -4.00 4.63
N THR A 79 0.76 -4.23 3.50
CA THR A 79 0.48 -5.57 2.97
C THR A 79 1.05 -5.66 1.55
N CYS A 80 1.60 -6.82 1.18
CA CYS A 80 2.10 -7.06 -0.18
C CYS A 80 0.98 -6.78 -1.20
N HIS A 81 1.30 -6.03 -2.26
CA HIS A 81 0.27 -5.47 -3.14
C HIS A 81 0.60 -5.57 -4.64
N TYR A 82 1.83 -5.24 -5.06
CA TYR A 82 2.20 -5.23 -6.48
C TYR A 82 3.64 -5.69 -6.67
N MET A 83 3.89 -6.46 -7.73
CA MET A 83 5.22 -6.91 -8.13
C MET A 83 5.76 -5.97 -9.21
N MET A 84 6.66 -5.05 -8.83
CA MET A 84 7.30 -4.12 -9.77
C MET A 84 8.31 -4.82 -10.69
N GLY A 85 8.95 -5.88 -10.19
CA GLY A 85 9.81 -6.73 -11.01
C GLY A 85 9.00 -7.62 -11.94
N GLY A 86 9.70 -8.29 -12.86
CA GLY A 86 9.08 -9.19 -13.81
C GLY A 86 10.07 -9.64 -14.86
N VAL A 87 9.55 -10.27 -15.91
CA VAL A 87 10.34 -10.57 -17.09
C VAL A 87 10.70 -9.25 -17.77
N PRO A 88 11.99 -8.97 -18.05
CA PRO A 88 12.39 -7.72 -18.66
C PRO A 88 11.90 -7.68 -20.11
N THR A 89 11.21 -6.61 -20.47
CA THR A 89 10.68 -6.41 -21.82
C THR A 89 11.08 -5.05 -22.37
N ASN A 90 11.10 -4.92 -23.69
CA ASN A 90 11.11 -3.61 -24.34
C ASN A 90 9.69 -3.01 -24.41
N VAL A 91 9.56 -1.81 -25.00
CA VAL A 91 8.27 -1.10 -25.15
C VAL A 91 7.26 -1.82 -26.06
N ASN A 92 7.72 -2.75 -26.91
CA ASN A 92 6.86 -3.58 -27.76
C ASN A 92 6.43 -4.88 -27.06
N GLY A 93 6.82 -5.07 -25.79
CA GLY A 93 6.54 -6.27 -25.01
C GLY A 93 7.46 -7.44 -25.27
N GLN A 94 8.50 -7.33 -26.11
CA GLN A 94 9.38 -8.46 -26.41
C GLN A 94 10.31 -8.73 -25.22
N VAL A 95 10.48 -10.00 -24.85
CA VAL A 95 11.35 -10.39 -23.75
C VAL A 95 12.82 -10.19 -24.09
N LEU A 96 13.56 -9.69 -23.10
CA LEU A 96 15.00 -9.46 -23.14
C LEU A 96 15.73 -10.53 -22.33
N SER A 97 16.87 -10.97 -22.86
CA SER A 97 17.89 -11.78 -22.20
C SER A 97 19.22 -11.03 -22.26
N VAL A 98 20.28 -11.61 -21.70
CA VAL A 98 21.63 -11.04 -21.71
C VAL A 98 22.57 -12.02 -22.41
N ASP A 99 23.38 -11.53 -23.36
CA ASP A 99 24.40 -12.32 -24.04
C ASP A 99 25.68 -12.50 -23.19
N ALA A 100 26.70 -13.18 -23.73
CA ALA A 100 27.94 -13.44 -23.01
C ALA A 100 28.75 -12.16 -22.72
N GLU A 101 28.53 -11.10 -23.50
CA GLU A 101 29.19 -9.80 -23.39
C GLU A 101 28.42 -8.82 -22.50
N GLY A 102 27.22 -9.19 -22.03
CA GLY A 102 26.39 -8.37 -21.16
C GLY A 102 25.38 -7.46 -21.88
N ASN A 103 25.19 -7.62 -23.20
CA ASN A 103 24.24 -6.82 -23.97
C ASN A 103 22.83 -7.42 -23.95
N ASN A 104 21.83 -6.56 -24.10
CA ASN A 104 20.43 -6.97 -24.23
C ASN A 104 20.20 -7.71 -25.56
N LYS A 105 19.70 -8.94 -25.48
CA LYS A 105 19.34 -9.77 -26.63
C LYS A 105 17.86 -10.17 -26.58
N LEU A 106 17.15 -9.98 -27.69
CA LEU A 106 15.75 -10.42 -27.81
C LEU A 106 15.63 -11.94 -27.70
N VAL A 107 14.60 -12.39 -26.98
CA VAL A 107 14.19 -13.80 -26.96
C VAL A 107 13.12 -13.98 -28.03
N GLU A 108 13.49 -14.63 -29.14
CA GLU A 108 12.56 -14.85 -30.25
C GLU A 108 11.36 -15.68 -29.82
N GLY A 109 10.16 -15.19 -30.15
CA GLY A 109 8.89 -15.87 -29.84
C GLY A 109 8.33 -15.66 -28.43
N LEU A 110 8.97 -14.85 -27.58
CA LEU A 110 8.51 -14.59 -26.22
C LEU A 110 8.18 -13.10 -25.99
N PHE A 111 7.00 -12.85 -25.42
CA PHE A 111 6.45 -11.54 -25.06
C PHE A 111 5.92 -11.59 -23.62
#